data_AF-A0A3P0N4R3-F1
#
_entry.id   AF-A0A3P0N4R3-F1
#
_cell.length_a   1.000
_cell.length_b   1.000
_cell.length_c   1.000
_cell.angle_alpha   90.00
_cell.angle_beta   90.00
_cell.angle_gamma   90.00
#
_symmetry.space_group_name_H-M   'P 1'
#
loop_
_entity.id
_entity.type
_entity.pdbx_description
1 polymer ?
#
loop_
_entity_poly.entity_id
_entity_poly.type
_entity_poly.pdbx_seq_one_letter_code
_entity_poly.pdbx_strand_id
1 'polypeptide(L)' 'AMRLYQLALEQGITIGPGYMFSITDSYRNFVRLNYGSPWSPEIERAVVTVGKLATACLG' A
#
# COMPACT_ATOMS: atom_id res chain seq x y z
N ALA A 1 -3.78 -0.39 -7.63
CA ALA A 1 -3.91 0.18 -6.29
C ALA A 1 -5.04 -0.44 -5.47
N MET A 2 -6.32 -0.31 -5.86
CA MET A 2 -7.45 -0.70 -4.97
C MET A 2 -7.42 -2.15 -4.46
N ARG A 3 -7.11 -3.15 -5.30
CA ARG A 3 -7.01 -4.55 -4.85
C ARG A 3 -5.93 -4.76 -3.79
N LEU A 4 -4.77 -4.11 -3.96
CA LEU A 4 -3.67 -4.13 -2.99
C LEU A 4 -4.07 -3.44 -1.66
N TYR A 5 -4.85 -2.37 -1.71
CA TYR A 5 -5.36 -1.70 -0.50
C TYR A 5 -6.33 -2.59 0.29
N GLN A 6 -7.24 -3.30 -0.39
CA GLN A 6 -8.13 -4.27 0.26
C GLN A 6 -7.33 -5.39 0.95
N LEU A 7 -6.40 -6.01 0.21
CA LEU A 7 -5.55 -7.08 0.74
C LEU A 7 -4.63 -6.61 1.89
N ALA A 8 -4.14 -5.37 1.85
CA ALA A 8 -3.35 -4.81 2.95
C ALA A 8 -4.22 -4.54 4.18
N LEU A 9 -5.44 -4.02 4.00
CA LEU A 9 -6.41 -3.78 5.08
C LEU A 9 -6.86 -5.08 5.75
N GLU A 10 -7.01 -6.18 4.99
CA GLU A 10 -7.23 -7.54 5.52
C GLU A 10 -6.07 -8.04 6.42
N GLN A 11 -4.87 -7.46 6.31
CA GLN A 11 -3.72 -7.71 7.18
C GLN A 11 -3.53 -6.63 8.27
N GLY A 12 -4.49 -5.71 8.43
CA GLY A 12 -4.39 -4.58 9.37
C GLY A 12 -3.49 -3.43 8.89
N ILE A 13 -3.00 -3.46 7.66
CA ILE A 13 -2.01 -2.50 7.12
C ILE A 13 -2.71 -1.46 6.25
N THR A 14 -2.78 -0.22 6.71
CA THR A 14 -3.30 0.90 5.93
C THR A 14 -2.23 1.46 4.99
N ILE A 15 -2.52 1.50 3.70
CA ILE A 15 -1.74 2.21 2.66
C ILE A 15 -2.62 3.24 1.95
N GLY A 16 -2.04 4.26 1.31
CA GLY A 16 -2.80 5.26 0.57
C GLY A 16 -2.84 4.99 -0.95
N PRO A 17 -3.92 4.44 -1.54
CA PRO A 17 -4.10 4.41 -2.99
C PRO A 17 -3.78 5.72 -3.72
N GLY A 18 -2.99 5.64 -4.80
CA GLY A 18 -2.50 6.82 -5.54
C GLY A 18 -3.59 7.72 -6.13
N TYR A 19 -4.72 7.14 -6.55
CA TYR A 19 -5.84 7.90 -7.12
C TYR A 19 -6.49 8.89 -6.12
N MET A 20 -6.38 8.66 -4.81
CA MET A 20 -6.89 9.61 -3.80
C MET A 20 -6.06 10.90 -3.72
N PHE A 21 -4.91 10.94 -4.40
CA PHE A 21 -4.02 12.09 -4.51
C PHE A 21 -4.00 12.65 -5.95
N SER A 22 -5.02 12.34 -6.76
CA SER A 22 -5.18 12.85 -8.12
C SER A 22 -6.58 13.39 -8.37
N ILE A 23 -6.67 14.46 -9.17
CA ILE A 23 -7.93 15.03 -9.65
C ILE A 23 -8.39 14.40 -10.98
N THR A 24 -7.60 13.49 -11.53
CA THR A 24 -7.85 12.74 -12.78
C THR A 24 -7.78 11.23 -12.53
N ASP A 25 -8.13 10.45 -13.55
CA ASP A 25 -8.06 8.98 -13.64
C ASP A 25 -6.66 8.35 -13.39
N SER A 26 -5.66 9.19 -13.12
CA SER A 26 -4.24 8.86 -13.04
C SER A 26 -3.84 8.12 -11.75
N TYR A 27 -2.60 7.62 -11.71
CA TYR A 27 -1.99 6.95 -10.55
C TYR A 27 -2.72 5.67 -10.05
N ARG A 28 -3.56 5.04 -10.87
CA ARG A 28 -4.31 3.80 -10.57
C ARG A 28 -3.48 2.61 -10.09
N ASN A 29 -2.21 2.54 -10.47
CA ASN A 29 -1.24 1.50 -10.07
C ASN A 29 -0.26 1.93 -8.96
N PHE A 30 -0.35 3.16 -8.46
CA PHE A 30 0.56 3.69 -7.43
C PHE A 30 -0.05 3.63 -6.02
N VAL A 31 0.80 3.67 -4.99
CA VAL A 31 0.42 3.77 -3.58
C VAL A 31 1.39 4.68 -2.82
N ARG A 32 0.89 5.39 -1.81
CA ARG A 32 1.66 6.23 -0.88
C ARG A 32 1.90 5.46 0.42
N LEU A 33 3.17 5.27 0.77
CA LEU A 33 3.59 4.86 2.11
C LEU A 33 3.82 6.11 2.99
N ASN A 34 3.77 5.95 4.31
CA ASN A 34 4.09 7.01 5.26
C ASN A 34 5.21 6.56 6.21
N TYR A 35 6.09 7.48 6.56
CA TYR A 35 7.25 7.27 7.43
C TYR A 35 7.27 8.23 8.64
N GLY A 36 6.09 8.75 9.03
CA GLY A 36 5.96 9.67 10.17
C GLY A 36 6.20 9.00 11.52
N SER A 37 6.06 7.68 11.59
CA SER A 37 6.48 6.87 12.74
C SER A 37 7.94 6.42 12.56
N PRO A 38 8.77 6.39 13.62
CA PRO A 38 10.12 5.83 13.57
C PRO A 38 10.12 4.38 13.09
N TRP A 39 11.13 3.99 12.30
CA TRP A 39 11.25 2.61 11.79
C TRP A 39 11.31 1.60 12.93
N SER A 40 10.55 0.51 12.78
CA SER A 40 10.50 -0.57 13.76
C SER A 40 10.41 -1.92 13.04
N PRO A 41 10.73 -3.04 13.71
CA PRO A 41 10.54 -4.38 13.14
C PRO A 41 9.09 -4.68 12.74
N GLU A 42 8.11 -3.93 13.25
CA GLU A 42 6.71 -4.05 12.84
C GLU A 42 6.44 -3.35 11.51
N ILE A 43 6.94 -2.11 11.33
CA ILE A 43 6.87 -1.38 10.06
C ILE A 43 7.61 -2.16 8.97
N GLU A 44 8.76 -2.75 9.29
CA GLU A 44 9.52 -3.60 8.37
C GLU A 44 8.72 -4.82 7.90
N ARG A 45 8.09 -5.56 8.83
CA ARG A 45 7.17 -6.66 8.49
C ARG A 45 6.00 -6.18 7.65
N ALA A 46 5.41 -5.03 7.97
CA ALA A 46 4.29 -4.46 7.21
C ALA A 46 4.69 -4.10 5.77
N VAL A 47 5.85 -3.47 5.57
CA VAL A 47 6.39 -3.15 4.24
C VAL A 47 6.69 -4.41 3.43
N VAL A 48 7.28 -5.44 4.05
CA VAL A 48 7.51 -6.75 3.41
C VAL A 48 6.19 -7.43 3.01
N THR A 49 5.15 -7.36 3.86
CA THR A 49 3.82 -7.90 3.54
C THR A 49 3.16 -7.14 2.40
N VAL A 50 3.20 -5.80 2.39
CA VAL A 50 2.69 -4.98 1.28
C VAL A 50 3.43 -5.30 -0.02
N GLY A 51 4.74 -5.53 0.01
CA GLY A 51 5.52 -5.98 -1.16
C GLY A 51 5.04 -7.32 -1.72
N LYS A 52 4.83 -8.33 -0.86
CA LYS A 52 4.30 -9.64 -1.26
C LYS A 52 2.90 -9.54 -1.87
N LEU A 53 2.01 -8.75 -1.25
CA LEU A 53 0.66 -8.51 -1.75
C LEU A 53 0.66 -7.73 -3.07
N ALA A 54 1.61 -6.81 -3.27
CA ALA A 54 1.78 -6.08 -4.52
C ALA A 54 2.15 -7.03 -5.67
N THR A 55 3.08 -7.95 -5.46
CA THR A 55 3.42 -9.00 -6.44
C THR A 55 2.21 -9.86 -6.80
N ALA A 56 1.37 -10.22 -5.82
CA ALA A 56 0.13 -10.96 -6.05
C ALA A 56 -0.96 -10.14 -6.78
N CYS A 57 -0.75 -8.85 -7.04
CA CYS A 57 -1.62 -7.96 -7.81
C CYS A 57 -1.07 -7.60 -9.21
N LEU A 58 -0.05 -8.30 -9.70
CA LEU A 58 0.56 -8.09 -11.03
C LEU A 58 0.03 -9.06 -12.11
N GLY A 59 -1.16 -9.63 -11.90
CA GLY A 59 -1.91 -10.44 -12.88
C GLY A 59 -3.15 -9.72 -13.37
#